data_AF-A0A7W1QS82-F1
#
_entry.id   AF-A0A7W1QS82-F1
#
_cell.length_a   1.000
_cell.length_b   1.000
_cell.length_c   1.000
_cell.angle_alpha   90.00
_cell.angle_beta   90.00
_cell.angle_gamma   90.00
#
_symmetry.space_group_name_H-M   'P 1'
#
loop_
_entity.id
_entity.type
_entity.pdbx_description
1 polymer ?
#
loop_
_entity_poly.entity_id
_entity_poly.type
_entity_poly.pdbx_seq_one_letter_code
_entity_poly.pdbx_strand_id
1 'polypeptide(L)' 'MANEENKNKCARETCGCPASKDSKYCGEECEDAAKVRMMEIGCTCHHPECG' A
#
# COMPACT_ATOMS: atom_id res chain seq x y z
N MET A 1 6.14 -20.29 14.94
CA MET A 1 6.28 -18.82 14.85
C MET A 1 5.73 -18.38 13.51
N ALA A 2 4.60 -17.65 13.47
CA ALA A 2 3.97 -17.25 12.21
C ALA A 2 4.15 -15.74 11.97
N ASN A 3 5.35 -15.37 11.55
CA ASN A 3 5.73 -14.22 10.74
C ASN A 3 4.72 -13.04 10.66
N GLU A 4 4.58 -12.27 11.74
CA GLU A 4 3.70 -11.10 11.83
C GLU A 4 4.20 -9.87 11.03
N GLU A 5 5.42 -9.92 10.50
CA GLU A 5 6.10 -8.78 9.86
C GLU A 5 5.60 -8.43 8.44
N ASN A 6 4.65 -9.19 7.88
CA ASN A 6 4.11 -8.95 6.54
C ASN A 6 2.64 -8.47 6.51
N LYS A 7 2.00 -8.29 7.66
CA LYS A 7 0.58 -7.87 7.71
C LYS A 7 0.37 -6.36 7.68
N ASN A 8 1.41 -5.59 7.96
CA ASN A 8 1.35 -4.14 8.01
C ASN A 8 1.99 -3.50 6.78
N LYS A 9 1.99 -4.14 5.61
CA LYS A 9 2.47 -3.54 4.36
C LYS A 9 1.31 -3.25 3.43
N CYS A 10 1.41 -2.19 2.65
CA CYS A 10 0.42 -1.82 1.66
C CYS A 10 0.20 -2.98 0.70
N ALA A 11 -1.08 -3.29 0.41
CA ALA A 11 -1.47 -4.34 -0.52
C ALA A 11 -1.16 -3.98 -1.98
N ARG A 12 -0.75 -2.74 -2.28
CA ARG A 12 -0.27 -2.34 -3.60
C ARG A 12 1.18 -2.83 -3.74
N GLU A 13 1.42 -3.75 -4.67
CA GLU A 13 2.73 -4.37 -4.89
C GLU A 13 3.86 -3.38 -5.23
N THR A 14 3.51 -2.23 -5.82
CA THR A 14 4.42 -1.12 -6.12
C THR A 14 4.59 -0.12 -4.96
N CYS A 15 3.98 -0.39 -3.80
CA CYS A 15 4.01 0.48 -2.63
C CYS A 15 4.76 -0.21 -1.48
N GLY A 16 5.86 0.42 -1.04
CA GLY A 16 6.65 -0.04 0.11
C GLY A 16 6.09 0.38 1.48
N CYS A 17 5.04 1.19 1.50
CA CYS A 17 4.52 1.78 2.73
C CYS A 17 3.90 0.75 3.67
N PRO A 18 3.85 1.05 4.98
CA PRO A 18 3.06 0.30 5.91
C PRO A 18 1.58 0.51 5.64
N ALA A 19 0.82 -0.57 5.71
CA ALA A 19 -0.63 -0.54 5.71
C ALA A 19 -1.14 0.15 6.98
N SER A 20 -2.22 0.91 6.83
CA SER A 20 -2.92 1.53 7.94
C SER A 20 -3.47 0.48 8.90
N LYS A 21 -3.67 0.83 10.18
CA LYS A 21 -4.13 -0.12 11.21
C LYS A 21 -5.47 -0.81 10.88
N ASP A 22 -6.32 -0.15 10.10
CA ASP A 22 -7.66 -0.63 9.74
C ASP A 22 -7.79 -0.91 8.23
N SER A 23 -6.75 -0.68 7.43
CA SER A 23 -6.83 -0.84 5.97
C SER A 23 -5.64 -1.59 5.43
N LYS A 24 -5.86 -2.32 4.34
CA LYS A 24 -4.81 -3.06 3.63
C LYS A 24 -3.89 -2.12 2.85
N TYR A 25 -4.26 -0.84 2.73
CA TYR A 25 -3.53 0.17 2.02
C TYR A 25 -2.92 1.17 2.99
N CYS A 26 -1.86 1.86 2.58
CA CYS A 26 -1.25 2.88 3.42
C CYS A 26 -2.16 4.11 3.56
N GLY A 27 -3.00 4.38 2.57
CA GLY A 27 -4.01 5.43 2.56
C GLY A 27 -5.00 5.25 1.41
N GLU A 28 -5.92 6.21 1.27
CA GLU A 28 -6.99 6.19 0.27
C GLU A 28 -6.46 6.17 -1.17
N GLU A 29 -5.36 6.86 -1.48
CA GLU A 29 -4.73 6.85 -2.82
C GLU A 29 -4.38 5.45 -3.32
N CYS A 30 -3.84 4.61 -2.42
CA CYS A 30 -3.52 3.23 -2.75
C CYS A 30 -4.77 2.34 -2.86
N GLU A 31 -5.80 2.62 -2.05
CA GLU A 31 -7.06 1.89 -2.11
C GLU A 31 -7.82 2.21 -3.39
N ASP A 32 -7.90 3.48 -3.75
CA ASP A 32 -8.56 3.96 -4.96
C ASP A 32 -7.83 3.42 -6.19
N ALA A 33 -6.50 3.61 -6.28
CA ALA A 33 -5.71 3.08 -7.39
C ALA A 33 -5.87 1.56 -7.58
N ALA A 34 -5.99 0.80 -6.49
CA ALA A 34 -6.28 -0.63 -6.54
C ALA A 34 -7.71 -0.94 -7.01
N LYS A 35 -8.70 -0.12 -6.65
CA LYS A 35 -10.10 -0.23 -7.13
C LYS A 35 -10.25 0.08 -8.61
N VAL A 36 -9.63 1.16 -9.10
CA VAL A 36 -9.69 1.53 -10.52
C VAL A 36 -8.82 0.65 -11.42
N ARG A 37 -8.05 -0.30 -10.85
CA ARG A 37 -7.01 -1.09 -11.56
C ARG A 37 -6.17 -0.20 -12.48
N MET A 38 -5.84 0.99 -11.98
CA MET A 38 -4.94 1.87 -12.72
C MET A 38 -3.62 1.14 -12.84
N MET A 39 -3.28 0.72 -14.07
CA MET A 39 -1.94 0.26 -14.44
C MET A 39 -0.99 1.48 -14.43
N GLU A 40 -0.91 2.14 -13.30
CA GLU A 40 0.08 3.17 -13.05
C GLU A 40 1.41 2.50 -12.74
N ILE A 41 2.46 3.00 -13.37
CA ILE A 41 3.81 2.44 -13.32
C ILE A 41 4.44 2.60 -11.92
N GLY A 42 3.79 3.30 -10.97
CA GLY A 42 4.30 3.46 -9.60
C GLY A 42 3.22 3.81 -8.56
N CYS A 43 3.59 3.75 -7.27
CA CYS A 43 2.73 4.27 -6.20
C CYS A 43 2.78 5.79 -6.16
N THR A 44 1.60 6.41 -6.25
CA THR A 44 1.38 7.86 -6.12
C THR A 44 0.90 8.23 -4.72
N CYS A 45 1.10 7.37 -3.73
CA CYS A 45 0.66 7.61 -2.36
C CYS A 45 1.36 8.76 -1.64
N HIS A 46 2.40 9.39 -2.25
CA HIS A 46 3.11 10.56 -1.74
C HIS A 46 3.64 10.44 -0.29
N HIS A 47 3.72 9.23 0.25
CA HIS A 47 4.25 9.00 1.58
C HIS A 47 5.77 9.11 1.57
N PRO A 48 6.38 9.67 2.63
CA PRO A 48 7.84 9.84 2.69
C PRO A 48 8.60 8.51 2.66
N GLU A 49 7.94 7.42 3.04
CA GLU A 49 8.46 6.06 3.00
C GLU A 49 8.08 5.27 1.73
N CYS A 50 7.38 5.91 0.78
CA CYS A 50 7.09 5.31 -0.50
C CYS A 50 8.19 5.64 -1.51
N GLY A 51 9.11 4.69 -1.72
CA GLY A 51 10.22 4.81 -2.66
C GLY A 51 11.15 3.61 -2.56
#